data_AF-A0A837KT91-F1
#
_entry.id   AF-A0A837KT91-F1
#
_cell.length_a   1.000
_cell.length_b   1.000
_cell.length_c   1.000
_cell.angle_alpha   90.00
_cell.angle_beta   90.00
_cell.angle_gamma   90.00
#
_symmetry.space_group_name_H-M   'P 1'
#
loop_
_entity.id
_entity.type
_entity.pdbx_description
1 polymer ?
#
loop_
_entity_poly.entity_id
_entity_poly.type
_entity_poly.pdbx_seq_one_letter_code
_entity_poly.pdbx_strand_id
1 'polypeptide(L)'
;QIKLRGFRIELGEIESAIQAYTDQIETVAVLSQGTQAESKVLCAFFSAKDKIDTGKLKTHLQRHLPVYMVPVHYQQLDALPYTSSGKIDRKSLSRIQVGLEKEKVVLPKTEMEKQLSLLWKEVLQIEKVSIRDDFFQIGGNSLSVIHLHKLLMEKIDRDISIANLYRYRTIESFLTYISQKTDADSLQSIPEPRRRELLLQGNAKRSQRLSKRKGINSDE
;
A
#
# COMPACT_ATOMS: atom_id res chain seq x y z
N GLN A 1 13.37 -20.47 12.27
CA GLN A 1 13.01 -19.10 12.69
C GLN A 1 13.64 -17.99 11.86
N ILE A 2 12.92 -16.89 11.66
CA ILE A 2 13.39 -15.65 11.03
C ILE A 2 12.90 -14.41 11.80
N LYS A 3 13.49 -13.24 11.51
CA LYS A 3 12.94 -11.93 11.89
C LYS A 3 12.25 -11.27 10.70
N LEU A 4 11.02 -10.83 10.89
CA LEU A 4 10.21 -10.15 9.88
C LEU A 4 9.42 -9.02 10.52
N ARG A 5 9.69 -7.76 10.15
CA ARG A 5 8.92 -6.59 10.59
C ARG A 5 8.77 -6.50 12.12
N GLY A 6 9.86 -6.76 12.84
CA GLY A 6 9.88 -6.79 14.31
C GLY A 6 9.39 -8.09 14.96
N PHE A 7 8.81 -9.02 14.20
CA PHE A 7 8.33 -10.31 14.71
C PHE A 7 9.36 -11.41 14.53
N ARG A 8 9.41 -12.31 15.51
CA ARG A 8 10.18 -13.56 15.44
C ARG A 8 9.21 -14.66 14.97
N ILE A 9 9.42 -15.18 13.76
CA ILE A 9 8.47 -16.08 13.10
C ILE A 9 9.10 -17.47 12.92
N GLU A 10 8.36 -18.51 13.30
CA GLU A 10 8.70 -19.90 12.96
C GLU A 10 8.06 -20.32 11.66
N LEU A 11 8.88 -20.52 10.63
CA LEU A 11 8.40 -20.92 9.30
C LEU A 11 7.69 -22.28 9.33
N GLY A 12 8.14 -23.19 10.20
CA GLY A 12 7.53 -24.50 10.37
C GLY A 12 6.08 -24.46 10.87
N GLU A 13 5.71 -23.42 11.63
CA GLU A 13 4.32 -23.21 12.07
C GLU A 13 3.41 -22.90 10.89
N ILE A 14 3.89 -22.05 9.97
CA ILE A 14 3.18 -21.70 8.74
C ILE A 14 3.13 -22.91 7.80
N GLU A 15 4.24 -23.63 7.64
CA GLU A 15 4.30 -24.86 6.85
C GLU A 15 3.27 -25.89 7.35
N SER A 16 3.18 -26.08 8.67
CA SER A 16 2.22 -27.00 9.30
C SER A 16 0.76 -26.55 9.10
N ALA A 17 0.49 -25.25 9.22
CA ALA A 17 -0.86 -24.71 8.98
C ALA A 17 -1.29 -24.87 7.52
N ILE A 18 -0.38 -24.71 6.55
CA ILE A 18 -0.66 -24.98 5.14
C ILE A 18 -0.92 -26.47 4.93
N GLN A 19 -0.11 -27.34 5.52
CA GLN A 19 -0.27 -28.80 5.43
C GLN A 19 -1.61 -29.28 6.02
N ALA A 20 -2.13 -28.60 7.05
CA ALA A 20 -3.40 -28.92 7.70
C ALA A 20 -4.64 -28.49 6.90
N TYR A 21 -4.49 -27.68 5.84
CA TYR A 21 -5.61 -27.18 5.06
C TYR A 21 -6.32 -28.28 4.27
N THR A 22 -5.58 -29.23 3.70
CA THR A 22 -6.10 -30.34 2.88
C THR A 22 -5.07 -31.46 2.76
N ASP A 23 -5.55 -32.69 2.60
CA ASP A 23 -4.74 -33.90 2.36
C ASP A 23 -4.13 -33.96 0.94
N GLN A 24 -4.56 -33.06 0.05
CA GLN A 24 -4.04 -32.94 -1.31
C GLN A 24 -2.65 -32.31 -1.36
N ILE A 25 -2.27 -31.50 -0.36
CA ILE A 25 -0.95 -30.88 -0.30
C ILE A 25 0.06 -31.94 0.12
N GLU A 26 1.11 -32.13 -0.68
CA GLU A 26 2.09 -33.20 -0.47
C GLU A 26 3.35 -32.68 0.22
N THR A 27 3.83 -31.50 -0.21
CA THR A 27 5.05 -30.90 0.33
C THR A 27 4.89 -29.39 0.43
N VAL A 28 5.46 -28.78 1.47
CA VAL A 28 5.38 -27.34 1.72
C VAL A 28 6.75 -26.81 2.12
N ALA A 29 7.08 -25.62 1.61
CA ALA A 29 8.19 -24.82 2.10
C ALA A 29 7.78 -23.35 2.16
N VAL A 30 8.02 -22.71 3.30
CA VAL A 30 7.82 -21.27 3.44
C VAL A 30 9.17 -20.58 3.49
N LEU A 31 9.30 -19.49 2.73
CA LEU A 31 10.50 -18.67 2.68
C LEU A 31 10.15 -17.21 2.93
N SER A 32 11.14 -16.46 3.40
CA SER A 32 11.09 -15.01 3.36
C SER A 32 11.92 -14.49 2.19
N GLN A 33 11.29 -13.71 1.32
CA GLN A 33 11.91 -13.10 0.15
C GLN A 33 11.85 -11.58 0.24
N GLY A 34 12.85 -10.89 -0.29
CA GLY A 34 12.96 -9.43 -0.26
C GLY A 34 14.43 -9.00 -0.29
N THR A 35 14.69 -7.80 -0.78
CA THR A 35 16.06 -7.24 -0.87
C THR A 35 16.58 -6.84 0.51
N GLN A 36 15.70 -6.38 1.40
CA GLN A 36 16.06 -5.85 2.70
C GLN A 36 15.19 -6.41 3.82
N ALA A 37 15.65 -6.25 5.07
CA ALA A 37 14.94 -6.78 6.24
C ALA A 37 13.49 -6.26 6.35
N GLU A 38 13.26 -4.98 6.04
CA GLU A 38 11.94 -4.34 6.13
C GLU A 38 11.02 -4.66 4.95
N SER A 39 11.59 -4.84 3.74
CA SER A 39 10.85 -5.18 2.52
C SER A 39 10.59 -6.67 2.35
N LYS A 40 11.06 -7.49 3.30
CA LYS A 40 10.81 -8.93 3.29
C LYS A 40 9.32 -9.24 3.38
N VAL A 41 8.94 -10.28 2.63
CA VAL A 41 7.61 -10.87 2.56
C VAL A 41 7.70 -12.38 2.72
N LEU A 42 6.59 -13.01 3.11
CA LEU A 42 6.48 -14.47 3.23
C LEU A 42 5.90 -15.05 1.94
N CYS A 43 6.57 -16.07 1.42
CA CYS A 43 6.19 -16.80 0.21
C CYS A 43 6.05 -18.28 0.55
N ALA A 44 4.91 -18.86 0.21
CA ALA A 44 4.63 -20.29 0.34
C ALA A 44 4.82 -21.00 -1.01
N PHE A 45 5.61 -22.06 -1.00
CA PHE A 45 5.76 -22.99 -2.10
C PHE A 45 5.20 -24.33 -1.67
N PHE A 46 4.40 -24.97 -2.51
CA PHE A 46 3.88 -26.29 -2.20
C PHE A 46 3.63 -27.11 -3.46
N SER A 47 3.66 -28.43 -3.33
CA SER A 47 3.12 -29.35 -4.32
C SER A 47 1.81 -29.93 -3.83
N ALA A 48 0.90 -30.21 -4.74
CA ALA A 48 -0.39 -30.81 -4.43
C ALA A 48 -0.88 -31.64 -5.61
N LYS A 49 -1.68 -32.67 -5.30
CA LYS A 49 -2.27 -33.59 -6.28
C LYS A 49 -3.13 -32.85 -7.31
N ASP A 50 -3.93 -31.90 -6.83
CA ASP A 50 -4.79 -31.05 -7.65
C ASP A 50 -4.48 -29.58 -7.43
N LYS A 51 -5.05 -28.74 -8.29
CA LYS A 51 -4.90 -27.29 -8.19
C LYS A 51 -5.57 -26.76 -6.92
N ILE A 52 -4.79 -26.09 -6.08
CA ILE A 52 -5.26 -25.45 -4.86
C ILE A 52 -5.71 -24.03 -5.13
N ASP A 53 -6.90 -23.70 -4.63
CA ASP A 53 -7.37 -22.32 -4.55
C ASP A 53 -6.60 -21.57 -3.44
N THR A 54 -5.61 -20.78 -3.86
CA THR A 54 -4.75 -20.01 -2.95
C THR A 54 -5.51 -18.92 -2.20
N GLY A 55 -6.64 -18.44 -2.73
CA GLY A 55 -7.51 -17.50 -2.04
C GLY A 55 -8.18 -18.14 -0.83
N LYS A 56 -8.75 -19.34 -1.01
CA LYS A 56 -9.33 -20.12 0.10
C LYS A 56 -8.29 -20.56 1.12
N LEU A 57 -7.11 -20.99 0.66
CA LEU A 57 -5.98 -21.33 1.53
C LEU A 57 -5.58 -20.11 2.39
N LYS A 58 -5.42 -18.94 1.78
CA LYS A 58 -5.11 -17.71 2.52
C LYS A 58 -6.17 -17.39 3.58
N THR A 59 -7.46 -17.49 3.24
CA THR A 59 -8.56 -17.28 4.20
C THR A 59 -8.51 -18.30 5.34
N HIS A 60 -8.18 -19.57 5.05
CA HIS A 60 -7.98 -20.57 6.09
C HIS A 60 -6.84 -20.18 7.03
N LEU A 61 -5.67 -19.81 6.48
CA LEU A 61 -4.51 -19.41 7.29
C LEU A 61 -4.81 -18.19 8.16
N GLN A 62 -5.55 -17.19 7.66
CA GLN A 62 -5.94 -16.01 8.43
C GLN A 62 -6.81 -16.31 9.66
N ARG A 63 -7.48 -17.47 9.69
CA ARG A 63 -8.28 -17.90 10.86
C ARG A 63 -7.44 -18.59 11.93
N HIS A 64 -6.28 -19.11 11.56
CA HIS A 64 -5.44 -19.94 12.44
C HIS A 64 -4.12 -19.27 12.81
N LEU A 65 -3.68 -18.30 12.02
CA LEU A 65 -2.41 -17.60 12.19
C LEU A 65 -2.63 -16.09 12.36
N PRO A 66 -1.78 -15.42 13.15
CA PRO A 66 -1.69 -13.97 13.15
C PRO A 66 -1.43 -13.43 11.73
N VAL A 67 -1.98 -12.26 11.41
CA VAL A 67 -1.90 -11.65 10.06
C VAL A 67 -0.47 -11.54 9.53
N TYR A 68 0.52 -11.26 10.41
CA TYR A 68 1.93 -11.13 10.02
C TYR A 68 2.63 -12.45 9.68
N MET A 69 2.02 -13.60 9.99
CA MET A 69 2.51 -14.93 9.63
C MET A 69 1.89 -15.46 8.33
N VAL A 70 0.84 -14.83 7.82
CA VAL A 70 0.15 -15.27 6.61
C VAL A 70 0.99 -14.91 5.38
N PRO A 71 1.38 -15.89 4.53
CA PRO A 71 2.09 -15.60 3.29
C PRO A 71 1.31 -14.66 2.38
N VAL A 72 2.03 -13.75 1.73
CA VAL A 72 1.44 -12.85 0.73
C VAL A 72 1.46 -13.48 -0.66
N HIS A 73 2.39 -14.42 -0.89
CA HIS A 73 2.60 -15.10 -2.16
C HIS A 73 2.48 -16.61 -1.99
N TYR A 74 1.88 -17.26 -2.99
CA TYR A 74 1.66 -18.70 -3.04
C TYR A 74 2.02 -19.21 -4.42
N GLN A 75 2.89 -20.22 -4.49
CA GLN A 75 3.26 -20.87 -5.73
C GLN A 75 3.06 -22.38 -5.57
N GLN A 76 2.10 -22.91 -6.32
CA GLN A 76 1.99 -24.34 -6.52
C GLN A 76 3.01 -24.77 -7.58
N LEU A 77 3.79 -25.81 -7.29
CA LEU A 77 4.75 -26.44 -8.18
C LEU A 77 4.35 -27.91 -8.39
N ASP A 78 4.74 -28.51 -9.51
CA ASP A 78 4.55 -29.95 -9.73
C ASP A 78 5.31 -30.77 -8.67
N ALA A 79 6.51 -30.33 -8.32
CA ALA A 79 7.29 -30.85 -7.20
C ALA A 79 8.21 -29.76 -6.64
N LEU A 80 8.48 -29.82 -5.33
CA LEU A 80 9.50 -28.98 -4.72
C LEU A 80 10.90 -29.49 -5.09
N PRO A 81 11.89 -28.61 -5.30
CA PRO A 81 13.25 -29.02 -5.58
C PRO A 81 13.91 -29.58 -4.32
N TYR A 82 14.75 -30.60 -4.49
CA TYR A 82 15.52 -31.23 -3.42
C TYR A 82 17.03 -31.16 -3.70
N THR A 83 17.83 -31.04 -2.64
CA THR A 83 19.28 -31.18 -2.70
C THR A 83 19.67 -32.65 -2.90
N SER A 84 20.93 -32.91 -3.26
CA SER A 84 21.47 -34.28 -3.33
C SER A 84 21.36 -35.06 -2.02
N SER A 85 21.21 -34.37 -0.88
CA SER A 85 20.98 -34.95 0.44
C SER A 85 19.51 -35.23 0.78
N GLY A 86 18.58 -35.02 -0.16
CA GLY A 86 17.14 -35.28 0.03
C GLY A 86 16.41 -34.23 0.88
N LYS A 87 17.00 -33.05 1.12
CA LYS A 87 16.33 -31.93 1.79
C LYS A 87 15.74 -30.99 0.76
N ILE A 88 14.66 -30.29 1.09
CA ILE A 88 14.10 -29.25 0.20
C ILE A 88 15.18 -28.19 -0.08
N ASP A 89 15.45 -27.95 -1.36
CA ASP A 89 16.40 -26.95 -1.84
C ASP A 89 15.77 -25.55 -1.81
N ARG A 90 15.78 -24.98 -0.60
CA ARG A 90 15.32 -23.62 -0.33
C ARG A 90 16.14 -22.56 -1.09
N LYS A 91 17.37 -22.86 -1.51
CA LYS A 91 18.20 -21.92 -2.28
C LYS A 91 17.73 -21.81 -3.73
N SER A 92 17.26 -22.92 -4.31
CA SER A 92 16.62 -22.90 -5.63
C SER A 92 15.26 -22.19 -5.56
N LEU A 93 14.43 -22.50 -4.54
CA LEU A 93 13.16 -21.80 -4.32
C LEU A 93 13.33 -20.30 -4.13
N SER A 94 14.37 -19.84 -3.42
CA SER A 94 14.58 -18.40 -3.19
C SER A 94 14.85 -17.60 -4.46
N ARG A 95 15.24 -18.26 -5.56
CA ARG A 95 15.45 -17.62 -6.88
C ARG A 95 14.17 -17.47 -7.69
N ILE A 96 13.10 -18.16 -7.31
CA ILE A 96 11.79 -18.02 -7.94
C ILE A 96 11.19 -16.70 -7.45
N GLN A 97 11.00 -15.75 -8.36
CA GLN A 97 10.32 -14.50 -8.06
C GLN A 97 8.81 -14.74 -8.06
N VAL A 98 8.22 -14.94 -6.88
CA VAL A 98 6.78 -15.12 -6.72
C VAL A 98 6.12 -13.75 -6.58
N GLY A 99 4.99 -13.55 -7.26
CA GLY A 99 4.21 -12.30 -7.20
C GLY A 99 4.65 -11.18 -8.13
N LEU A 100 5.81 -11.33 -8.79
CA LEU A 100 6.23 -10.49 -9.91
C LEU A 100 6.01 -11.29 -11.19
N GLU A 101 4.77 -11.35 -11.67
CA GLU A 101 4.48 -11.96 -12.96
C GLU A 101 5.20 -11.14 -14.04
N LYS A 102 6.31 -11.67 -14.56
CA LYS A 102 7.13 -11.00 -15.59
C LYS A 102 6.32 -10.61 -16.83
N GLU A 103 5.26 -11.37 -17.13
CA GLU A 103 4.37 -11.12 -18.27
C GLU A 103 3.39 -9.96 -18.05
N LYS A 104 3.30 -9.40 -16.83
CA LYS A 104 2.40 -8.27 -16.51
C LYS A 104 3.13 -7.00 -16.08
N VAL A 105 4.44 -6.90 -16.30
CA VAL A 105 5.20 -5.68 -15.97
C VAL A 105 4.76 -4.53 -16.89
N VAL A 106 3.86 -3.70 -16.37
CA VAL A 106 3.46 -2.44 -17.00
C VAL A 106 4.41 -1.35 -16.53
N LEU A 107 5.23 -0.84 -17.46
CA LEU A 107 6.18 0.24 -17.19
C LEU A 107 5.46 1.60 -17.13
N PRO A 108 5.94 2.53 -16.29
CA PRO A 108 5.41 3.88 -16.23
C PRO A 108 5.62 4.62 -17.55
N LYS A 109 4.57 5.24 -18.07
CA LYS A 109 4.54 6.00 -19.33
C LYS A 109 4.47 7.50 -19.07
N THR A 110 3.60 7.93 -18.16
CA THR A 110 3.41 9.35 -17.82
C THR A 110 4.46 9.84 -16.84
N GLU A 111 4.67 11.15 -16.76
CA GLU A 111 5.64 11.73 -15.82
C GLU A 111 5.27 11.44 -14.35
N MET A 112 3.97 11.50 -14.04
CA MET A 112 3.46 11.19 -12.71
C MET A 112 3.65 9.71 -12.35
N GLU A 113 3.43 8.79 -13.31
CA GLU A 113 3.72 7.36 -13.11
C GLU A 113 5.22 7.12 -12.84
N LYS A 114 6.11 7.81 -13.56
CA LYS A 114 7.56 7.71 -13.34
C LYS A 114 7.96 8.25 -11.97
N GLN A 115 7.43 9.40 -11.59
CA GLN A 115 7.68 10.00 -10.28
C GLN A 115 7.22 9.08 -9.14
N LEU A 116 6.00 8.55 -9.21
CA LEU A 116 5.50 7.60 -8.20
C LEU A 116 6.30 6.30 -8.18
N SER A 117 6.69 5.78 -9.34
CA SER A 117 7.56 4.61 -9.43
C SER A 117 8.90 4.84 -8.75
N LEU A 118 9.51 6.02 -8.92
CA LEU A 118 10.75 6.39 -8.23
C LEU A 118 10.57 6.45 -6.70
N LEU A 119 9.49 7.07 -6.21
CA LEU A 119 9.20 7.13 -4.78
C LEU A 119 9.00 5.73 -4.18
N TRP A 120 8.30 4.85 -4.89
CA TRP A 120 8.09 3.48 -4.44
C TRP A 120 9.40 2.69 -4.39
N LYS A 121 10.26 2.83 -5.40
CA LYS A 121 11.59 2.21 -5.41
C LYS A 121 12.47 2.70 -4.26
N GLU A 122 12.44 3.99 -3.97
CA GLU A 122 13.17 4.59 -2.84
C GLU A 122 12.67 4.05 -1.50
N VAL A 123 11.35 4.08 -1.29
CA VAL A 123 10.72 3.64 -0.04
C VAL A 123 10.88 2.14 0.21
N LEU A 124 10.71 1.32 -0.84
CA LEU A 124 10.76 -0.14 -0.75
C LEU A 124 12.18 -0.71 -0.94
N GLN A 125 13.12 0.12 -1.42
CA GLN A 125 14.50 -0.23 -1.72
C GLN A 125 14.59 -1.43 -2.68
N ILE A 126 13.90 -1.30 -3.81
CA ILE A 126 13.82 -2.28 -4.91
C ILE A 126 14.13 -1.62 -6.25
N GLU A 127 14.65 -2.38 -7.20
CA GLU A 127 15.11 -1.85 -8.49
C GLU A 127 13.96 -1.60 -9.49
N LYS A 128 12.92 -2.42 -9.43
CA LYS A 128 11.82 -2.46 -10.41
C LYS A 128 10.48 -2.43 -9.68
N VAL A 129 9.59 -1.59 -10.21
CA VAL A 129 8.19 -1.45 -9.80
C VAL A 129 7.38 -1.28 -11.07
N SER A 130 6.39 -2.15 -11.28
CA SER A 130 5.32 -1.96 -12.24
C SER A 130 4.24 -1.06 -11.66
N ILE A 131 3.56 -0.29 -12.50
CA ILE A 131 2.44 0.54 -12.05
C ILE A 131 1.25 -0.27 -11.50
N ARG A 132 1.21 -1.57 -11.79
CA ARG A 132 0.18 -2.52 -11.32
C ARG A 132 0.62 -3.36 -10.13
N ASP A 133 1.85 -3.19 -9.66
CA ASP A 133 2.30 -3.91 -8.47
C ASP A 133 1.52 -3.44 -7.24
N ASP A 134 1.07 -4.39 -6.44
CA ASP A 134 0.45 -4.12 -5.15
C ASP A 134 1.56 -3.81 -4.12
N PHE A 135 1.55 -2.59 -3.60
CA PHE A 135 2.55 -2.07 -2.67
C PHE A 135 2.93 -3.06 -1.55
N PHE A 136 1.95 -3.71 -0.94
CA PHE A 136 2.17 -4.61 0.20
C PHE A 136 2.64 -6.00 -0.23
N GLN A 137 2.35 -6.40 -1.47
CA GLN A 137 2.83 -7.65 -2.04
C GLN A 137 4.32 -7.56 -2.42
N ILE A 138 4.80 -6.37 -2.77
CA ILE A 138 6.21 -6.14 -3.15
C ILE A 138 7.08 -5.62 -1.98
N GLY A 139 6.62 -5.76 -0.75
CA GLY A 139 7.41 -5.44 0.45
C GLY A 139 6.91 -4.26 1.28
N GLY A 140 5.83 -3.61 0.86
CA GLY A 140 5.19 -2.55 1.62
C GLY A 140 4.71 -2.99 3.00
N ASN A 141 4.90 -2.13 3.99
CA ASN A 141 4.52 -2.31 5.38
C ASN A 141 4.11 -0.96 6.00
N SER A 142 3.69 -0.94 7.27
CA SER A 142 3.21 0.29 7.92
C SER A 142 4.25 1.42 7.94
N LEU A 143 5.53 1.10 8.19
CA LEU A 143 6.61 2.09 8.22
C LEU A 143 6.86 2.66 6.82
N SER A 144 6.85 1.79 5.79
CA SER A 144 7.03 2.22 4.41
C SER A 144 5.83 3.04 3.92
N VAL A 145 4.61 2.78 4.38
CA VAL A 145 3.43 3.65 4.12
C VAL A 145 3.61 5.03 4.73
N ILE A 146 4.06 5.12 5.99
CA ILE A 146 4.31 6.41 6.66
C ILE A 146 5.39 7.20 5.92
N HIS A 147 6.47 6.52 5.51
CA HIS A 147 7.54 7.15 4.75
C HIS A 147 7.05 7.63 3.37
N LEU A 148 6.33 6.78 2.63
CA LEU A 148 5.74 7.15 1.35
C LEU A 148 4.79 8.33 1.49
N HIS A 149 3.93 8.33 2.52
CA HIS A 149 3.00 9.43 2.79
C HIS A 149 3.73 10.76 2.98
N LYS A 150 4.79 10.78 3.79
CA LYS A 150 5.63 11.97 3.98
C LYS A 150 6.19 12.49 2.64
N LEU A 151 6.80 11.62 1.83
CA LEU A 151 7.38 12.01 0.54
C LEU A 151 6.31 12.51 -0.44
N LEU A 152 5.11 11.94 -0.41
CA LEU A 152 4.00 12.39 -1.24
C LEU A 152 3.54 13.79 -0.82
N MET A 153 3.44 14.09 0.48
CA MET A 153 3.09 15.43 0.97
C MET A 153 4.13 16.50 0.60
N GLU A 154 5.41 16.13 0.50
CA GLU A 154 6.47 17.05 0.10
C GLU A 154 6.51 17.31 -1.42
N LYS A 155 6.14 16.32 -2.23
CA LYS A 155 6.33 16.35 -3.70
C LYS A 155 5.05 16.51 -4.50
N ILE A 156 3.89 16.29 -3.89
CA ILE A 156 2.58 16.37 -4.54
C ILE A 156 1.74 17.35 -3.73
N ASP A 157 1.32 18.43 -4.40
CA ASP A 157 0.45 19.47 -3.84
C ASP A 157 -1.02 18.99 -3.75
N ARG A 158 -1.24 17.91 -3.00
CA ARG A 158 -2.53 17.26 -2.78
C ARG A 158 -2.61 16.70 -1.37
N ASP A 159 -3.74 16.94 -0.71
CA ASP A 159 -4.04 16.27 0.56
C ASP A 159 -4.42 14.80 0.32
N ILE A 160 -3.50 13.91 0.67
CA ILE A 160 -3.61 12.45 0.53
C ILE A 160 -3.62 11.87 1.94
N SER A 161 -4.73 11.24 2.32
CA SER A 161 -4.79 10.51 3.59
C SER A 161 -4.00 9.19 3.52
N ILE A 162 -3.44 8.76 4.65
CA ILE A 162 -2.82 7.42 4.78
C ILE A 162 -3.84 6.32 4.45
N ALA A 163 -5.12 6.49 4.81
CA ALA A 163 -6.18 5.53 4.51
C ALA A 163 -6.30 5.26 2.99
N ASN A 164 -6.08 6.29 2.16
CA ASN A 164 -6.11 6.13 0.71
C ASN A 164 -4.91 5.32 0.17
N LEU A 165 -3.76 5.35 0.83
CA LEU A 165 -2.61 4.51 0.44
C LEU A 165 -2.88 3.02 0.71
N TYR A 166 -3.67 2.70 1.74
CA TYR A 166 -4.14 1.33 1.97
C TYR A 166 -5.25 0.91 1.01
N ARG A 167 -6.06 1.86 0.53
CA ARG A 167 -7.16 1.60 -0.40
C ARG A 167 -6.67 1.43 -1.84
N TYR A 168 -5.80 2.32 -2.30
CA TYR A 168 -5.28 2.36 -3.67
C TYR A 168 -3.86 1.82 -3.68
N ARG A 169 -3.78 0.48 -3.72
CA ARG A 169 -2.55 -0.28 -3.46
C ARG A 169 -1.62 -0.37 -4.66
N THR A 170 -1.98 0.20 -5.80
CA THR A 170 -1.17 0.22 -7.03
C THR A 170 -0.98 1.66 -7.49
N ILE A 171 0.10 1.96 -8.20
CA ILE A 171 0.32 3.29 -8.79
C ILE A 171 -0.84 3.65 -9.74
N GLU A 172 -1.30 2.71 -10.56
CA GLU A 172 -2.43 2.90 -11.48
C GLU A 172 -3.73 3.30 -10.76
N SER A 173 -4.10 2.57 -9.70
CA SER A 173 -5.31 2.87 -8.92
C SER A 173 -5.20 4.16 -8.13
N PHE A 174 -4.00 4.45 -7.59
CA PHE A 174 -3.73 5.69 -6.86
C PHE A 174 -3.80 6.90 -7.78
N LEU A 175 -3.26 6.80 -9.00
CA LEU A 175 -3.35 7.85 -10.01
C LEU A 175 -4.79 8.15 -10.40
N THR A 176 -5.59 7.11 -10.63
CA THR A 176 -7.02 7.28 -10.95
C THR A 176 -7.74 8.05 -9.84
N TYR A 177 -7.44 7.76 -8.58
CA TYR A 177 -8.02 8.47 -7.43
C TYR A 177 -7.61 9.95 -7.38
N ILE A 178 -6.32 10.27 -7.52
CA ILE A 178 -5.86 11.67 -7.41
C ILE A 178 -6.31 12.53 -8.62
N SER A 179 -6.49 11.92 -9.80
CA SER A 179 -7.05 12.59 -10.97
C SER A 179 -8.53 12.93 -10.77
N GLN A 180 -9.34 11.99 -10.26
CA GLN A 180 -10.76 12.25 -9.98
C GLN A 180 -10.97 13.33 -8.90
N LYS A 181 -10.12 13.37 -7.87
CA LYS A 181 -10.15 14.43 -6.86
C LYS A 181 -9.81 15.80 -7.47
N THR A 182 -8.91 15.83 -8.46
CA THR A 182 -8.54 17.07 -9.18
C THR A 182 -9.70 17.59 -10.02
N ASP A 183 -10.44 16.71 -10.70
CA ASP A 183 -11.63 17.10 -11.46
C ASP A 183 -12.75 17.63 -10.55
N ALA A 184 -12.93 17.02 -9.37
CA ALA A 184 -13.90 17.50 -8.39
C ALA A 184 -13.52 18.86 -7.76
N ASP A 185 -12.24 19.07 -7.43
CA ASP A 185 -11.75 20.34 -6.88
C ASP A 185 -11.79 21.47 -7.93
N SER A 186 -11.51 21.15 -9.21
CA SER A 186 -11.58 22.12 -10.32
C SER A 186 -13.00 22.50 -10.73
N LEU A 187 -13.98 21.59 -10.58
CA LEU A 187 -15.40 21.91 -10.75
C LEU A 187 -15.96 22.76 -9.60
N GLN A 188 -15.32 22.74 -8.42
CA GLN A 188 -15.67 23.61 -7.29
C GLN A 188 -14.97 24.97 -7.33
N SER A 189 -13.90 25.13 -8.13
CA SER A 189 -13.25 26.42 -8.36
C SER A 189 -13.95 27.22 -9.46
N ILE A 190 -15.13 27.76 -9.18
CA ILE A 190 -15.61 28.96 -9.88
C ILE A 190 -14.74 30.13 -9.37
N PRO A 191 -14.16 30.99 -10.24
CA PRO A 191 -13.41 32.14 -9.77
C PRO A 191 -14.37 33.13 -9.09
N GLU A 192 -14.35 33.19 -7.76
CA GLU A 192 -14.95 34.27 -6.98
C GLU A 192 -14.27 35.60 -7.37
N PRO A 193 -15.00 36.62 -7.87
CA PRO A 193 -14.40 37.92 -8.11
C PRO A 193 -14.15 38.63 -6.77
N ARG A 194 -12.88 38.88 -6.47
CA ARG A 194 -12.37 39.95 -5.58
C ARG A 194 -13.11 40.14 -4.25
N ARG A 195 -12.82 39.27 -3.28
CA ARG A 195 -13.18 39.42 -1.85
C ARG A 195 -12.50 40.60 -1.12
N ARG A 196 -11.72 41.46 -1.82
CA ARG A 196 -11.00 42.58 -1.19
C ARG A 196 -11.77 43.90 -1.16
N GLU A 197 -12.86 44.08 -1.92
CA GLU A 197 -13.65 45.33 -1.90
C GLU A 197 -14.82 45.30 -0.90
N LEU A 198 -15.29 44.12 -0.48
CA LEU A 198 -16.44 43.99 0.44
C LEU A 198 -16.10 44.20 1.92
N LEU A 199 -14.83 44.09 2.31
CA LEU A 199 -14.39 44.28 3.72
C LEU A 199 -14.19 45.75 4.10
N LEU A 200 -14.02 46.65 3.13
CA LEU A 200 -13.87 48.10 3.38
C LEU A 200 -15.22 48.83 3.48
N GLN A 201 -16.28 48.32 2.83
CA GLN A 201 -17.62 48.94 2.91
C GLN A 201 -18.43 48.53 4.15
N GLY A 202 -18.10 47.41 4.80
CA GLY A 202 -18.80 46.92 5.99
C GLY A 202 -18.51 47.71 7.27
N ASN A 203 -17.29 48.22 7.43
CA ASN A 203 -16.87 48.89 8.66
C ASN A 203 -17.29 50.37 8.73
N ALA A 204 -17.54 51.03 7.60
CA ALA A 204 -18.01 52.42 7.58
C ALA A 204 -19.47 52.57 8.05
N LYS A 205 -20.33 51.57 7.81
CA LYS A 205 -21.77 51.63 8.15
C LYS A 205 -22.07 51.30 9.62
N ARG A 206 -21.14 50.68 10.35
CA ARG A 206 -21.34 50.31 11.77
C ARG A 206 -21.01 51.45 12.73
N SER A 207 -19.99 52.27 12.43
CA SER A 207 -19.63 53.43 13.26
C SER A 207 -20.64 54.58 13.20
N GLN A 208 -21.34 54.79 12.06
CA GLN A 208 -22.37 55.84 11.96
C GLN A 208 -23.69 55.50 12.67
N ARG A 209 -23.98 54.21 12.94
CA ARG A 209 -25.20 53.80 13.66
C ARG A 209 -25.07 53.90 15.18
N LEU A 210 -23.84 53.92 15.70
CA LEU A 210 -23.57 53.99 17.14
C LEU A 210 -23.47 55.44 17.67
N SER A 211 -23.14 56.43 16.83
CA SER A 211 -23.13 57.84 17.26
C SER A 211 -24.52 58.49 17.30
N LYS A 212 -25.46 58.04 16.46
CA LYS A 212 -26.85 58.57 16.45
C LYS A 212 -27.76 58.08 17.57
N ARG A 213 -27.36 57.06 18.34
CA ARG A 213 -28.14 56.54 19.49
C ARG A 213 -27.75 57.12 20.85
N LYS A 214 -26.67 57.89 20.94
CA LYS A 214 -26.19 58.50 22.20
C LYS A 214 -26.51 60.00 22.36
N GLY A 215 -27.28 60.60 21.45
CA GLY A 215 -27.60 62.04 21.46
C GLY A 215 -29.08 62.39 21.64
N ILE A 216 -29.94 61.45 22.01
CA ILE A 216 -31.37 61.70 22.23
C ILE A 216 -31.77 61.03 23.55
N ASN A 217 -31.55 61.72 24.66
CA ASN A 217 -32.28 61.67 25.94
C ASN A 217 -31.37 62.13 27.08
N SER A 218 -31.39 63.44 27.37
CA SER A 218 -31.75 64.02 28.68
C SER A 218 -31.19 65.43 28.83
N ASP A 219 -31.82 66.40 28.14
CA ASP A 219 -32.11 67.71 28.74
C ASP A 219 -33.58 67.62 29.16
N GLU A 220 -33.82 67.54 30.48
CA GLU A 220 -34.96 68.03 31.27
C GLU A 220 -34.84 67.51 32.71
#